data_AF-A0A2V7JVY0-F1
#
_entry.id   AF-A0A2V7JVY0-F1
#
_cell.length_a   1.000
_cell.length_b   1.000
_cell.length_c   1.000
_cell.angle_alpha   90.00
_cell.angle_beta   90.00
_cell.angle_gamma   90.00
#
_symmetry.space_group_name_H-M   'P 1'
#
loop_
_entity.id
_entity.type
_entity.pdbx_description
1 polymer ?
#
loop_
_entity_poly.entity_id
_entity_poly.type
_entity_poly.pdbx_seq_one_letter_code
_entity_poly.pdbx_strand_id
1 'polypeptide(L)'
;MVALSIGAIALATSCRSDLAGPTLRGNVATTEGLLSCKPLGYDSVTQTLGPAGGVVKVSKHNLVVPAGALSTVVSITAVAPSDTVNRVVLRPE
;
A
#
# COMPACT_ATOMS: atom_id res chain seq x y z
N MET A 1 -30.71 -46.34 9.23
CA MET A 1 -29.31 -46.69 9.49
C MET A 1 -28.50 -45.41 9.41
N VAL A 2 -28.05 -44.91 10.57
CA VAL A 2 -27.39 -43.62 10.77
C VAL A 2 -25.91 -43.76 10.41
N ALA A 3 -25.34 -42.75 9.75
CA ALA A 3 -23.90 -42.50 9.80
C ALA A 3 -23.69 -40.99 9.94
N LEU A 4 -23.44 -40.57 11.18
CA LEU A 4 -23.06 -39.22 11.59
C LEU A 4 -21.53 -39.18 11.61
N SER A 5 -20.89 -38.51 10.65
CA SER A 5 -19.44 -38.26 10.69
C SER A 5 -19.15 -36.87 11.22
N ILE A 6 -18.20 -36.85 12.16
CA ILE A 6 -17.81 -35.77 13.06
C ILE A 6 -16.58 -35.05 12.48
N GLY A 7 -16.55 -33.71 12.57
CA GLY A 7 -15.32 -32.89 12.63
C GLY A 7 -14.73 -32.44 11.28
N ALA A 8 -14.23 -31.21 11.09
CA ALA A 8 -13.72 -30.24 12.06
C ALA A 8 -14.01 -28.78 11.62
N ILE A 9 -14.35 -27.95 12.60
CA ILE A 9 -14.32 -26.48 12.51
C ILE A 9 -12.90 -26.03 12.86
N ALA A 10 -12.24 -25.29 11.96
CA ALA A 10 -11.13 -24.42 12.32
C ALA A 10 -11.25 -23.11 11.51
N LEU A 11 -11.44 -22.04 12.28
CA LEU A 11 -11.62 -20.65 11.88
C LEU A 11 -10.35 -20.03 11.30
N ALA A 12 -10.56 -18.87 10.66
CA ALA A 12 -9.60 -17.87 10.22
C ALA A 12 -8.99 -18.08 8.81
N THR A 13 -9.69 -17.58 7.80
CA THR A 13 -9.05 -16.87 6.69
C THR A 13 -8.38 -15.62 7.25
N SER A 14 -7.27 -15.81 7.98
CA SER A 14 -6.40 -14.71 8.38
C SER A 14 -5.96 -14.02 7.10
N CYS A 15 -6.22 -12.72 6.97
CA CYS A 15 -5.56 -11.91 5.96
C CYS A 15 -4.06 -12.15 6.09
N ARG A 16 -3.48 -12.96 5.20
CA ARG A 16 -2.05 -12.88 4.94
C ARG A 16 -1.90 -11.57 4.22
N SER A 17 -1.53 -10.53 4.95
CA SER A 17 -0.81 -9.44 4.33
C SER A 17 0.39 -10.13 3.68
N ASP A 18 0.37 -10.28 2.35
CA ASP A 18 1.58 -10.51 1.57
C ASP A 18 2.48 -9.31 1.84
N LEU A 19 3.16 -9.34 2.98
CA LEU A 19 4.23 -8.46 3.32
C LEU A 19 5.43 -8.96 2.51
N ALA A 20 5.33 -8.81 1.18
CA ALA A 20 6.48 -8.59 0.33
C ALA A 20 7.05 -7.21 0.71
N GLY A 21 7.46 -7.09 1.97
CA GLY A 21 8.20 -5.96 2.47
C GLY A 21 9.57 -5.98 1.80
N PRO A 22 10.22 -4.82 1.65
CA PRO A 22 11.58 -4.78 1.16
C PRO A 22 12.46 -5.65 2.05
N THR A 23 13.20 -6.59 1.45
CA THR A 23 14.24 -7.31 2.17
C THR A 23 15.38 -6.32 2.43
N LEU A 24 15.62 -6.02 3.71
CA LEU A 24 16.69 -5.12 4.12
C LEU A 24 18.04 -5.77 3.81
N ARG A 25 18.65 -5.38 2.68
CA ARG A 25 20.03 -5.73 2.33
C ARG A 25 21.01 -4.73 2.94
N GLY A 26 20.98 -4.59 4.27
CA GLY A 26 21.83 -3.66 5.01
C GLY A 26 22.00 -4.06 6.47
N ASN A 27 23.17 -3.79 7.04
CA ASN A 27 23.51 -4.04 8.43
C ASN A 27 23.03 -2.87 9.32
N VAL A 28 21.75 -2.89 9.67
CA VAL A 28 21.09 -1.87 10.52
C VAL A 28 21.83 -1.62 11.85
N ALA A 29 22.54 -2.63 12.38
CA ALA A 29 23.33 -2.52 13.60
C ALA A 29 24.56 -1.59 13.52
N THR A 30 24.93 -1.12 12.32
CA THR A 30 26.17 -0.36 12.06
C THR A 30 25.90 1.00 11.43
N THR A 31 24.63 1.35 11.18
CA THR A 31 24.25 2.62 10.57
C THR A 31 23.63 3.50 11.65
N GLU A 32 24.31 4.56 12.08
CA GLU A 32 23.77 5.58 13.00
C GLU A 32 22.76 6.53 12.31
N GLY A 33 22.10 6.10 11.22
CA GLY A 33 21.25 6.95 10.39
C GLY A 33 20.25 6.19 9.51
N LEU A 34 19.45 6.94 8.75
CA LEU A 34 18.48 6.35 7.81
C LEU A 34 19.20 5.61 6.68
N LEU A 35 18.64 4.47 6.27
CA LEU A 35 19.11 3.73 5.11
C LEU A 35 19.03 4.60 3.85
N SER A 36 20.15 4.74 3.16
CA SER A 36 20.21 5.45 1.88
C SER A 36 19.61 4.58 0.76
N CYS A 37 18.70 5.16 0.00
CA CYS A 37 18.02 4.57 -1.13
C CYS A 37 18.40 5.32 -2.41
N LYS A 38 18.46 4.59 -3.53
CA LYS A 38 18.53 5.24 -4.85
C LYS A 38 17.22 6.01 -5.08
N PRO A 39 17.27 7.33 -5.32
CA PRO A 39 16.06 8.12 -5.47
C PRO A 39 15.25 7.66 -6.68
N LEU A 40 13.94 7.55 -6.48
CA LEU A 40 12.96 7.32 -7.55
C LEU A 40 12.74 8.61 -8.34
N GLY A 41 12.34 8.49 -9.61
CA GLY A 41 11.91 9.65 -10.39
C GLY A 41 10.63 10.26 -9.80
N TYR A 42 10.57 11.57 -9.69
CA TYR A 42 9.35 12.27 -9.26
C TYR A 42 8.24 12.03 -10.29
N ASP A 43 7.05 11.67 -9.83
CA ASP A 43 5.85 11.61 -10.65
C ASP A 43 4.62 12.06 -9.86
N SER A 44 3.68 12.72 -10.51
CA SER A 44 2.46 13.22 -9.89
C SER A 44 1.32 13.19 -10.89
N VAL A 45 0.24 12.51 -10.53
CA VAL A 45 -0.95 12.37 -11.36
C VAL A 45 -2.17 12.77 -10.56
N THR A 46 -3.02 13.60 -11.16
CA THR A 46 -4.34 13.95 -10.62
C THR A 46 -5.41 13.32 -11.51
N GLN A 47 -6.33 12.58 -10.90
CA GLN A 47 -7.44 11.95 -11.61
C GLN A 47 -8.75 12.13 -10.84
N THR A 48 -9.80 12.48 -11.58
CA THR A 48 -11.16 12.56 -11.04
C THR A 48 -11.80 11.18 -11.10
N LEU A 49 -12.16 10.64 -9.93
CA LEU A 49 -12.85 9.36 -9.80
C LEU A 49 -14.22 9.55 -9.14
N GLY A 50 -15.18 8.72 -9.53
CA GLY A 50 -16.53 8.70 -8.96
C GLY A 50 -16.91 7.33 -8.42
N PRO A 51 -18.21 7.06 -8.19
CA PRO A 51 -18.68 5.82 -7.59
C PRO A 51 -18.32 4.53 -8.34
N ALA A 52 -18.03 4.62 -9.64
CA ALA A 52 -17.52 3.49 -10.42
C ALA A 52 -16.11 3.03 -9.97
N GLY A 53 -15.39 3.84 -9.19
CA GLY A 53 -14.00 3.59 -8.84
C GLY A 53 -13.06 3.83 -10.02
N GLY A 54 -11.86 3.26 -9.95
CA GLY A 54 -10.85 3.38 -10.99
C GLY A 54 -9.44 3.02 -10.50
N VAL A 55 -8.46 3.20 -11.38
CA VAL A 55 -7.05 2.98 -11.06
C VAL A 55 -6.25 4.22 -11.44
N VAL A 56 -5.59 4.83 -10.46
CA VAL A 56 -4.63 5.92 -10.68
C VAL A 56 -3.24 5.31 -10.75
N LYS A 57 -2.56 5.46 -11.88
CA LYS A 57 -1.18 5.01 -12.07
C LYS A 57 -0.23 6.17 -11.80
N VAL A 58 0.75 5.97 -10.95
CA VAL A 58 1.83 6.93 -10.67
C VAL A 58 3.16 6.19 -10.67
N SER A 59 4.01 6.49 -11.63
CA SER A 59 5.26 5.77 -11.91
C SER A 59 4.99 4.27 -12.07
N LYS A 60 5.66 3.43 -11.26
CA LYS A 60 5.46 1.97 -11.19
C LYS A 60 4.35 1.53 -10.21
N HIS A 61 3.63 2.47 -9.61
CA HIS A 61 2.66 2.22 -8.55
C HIS A 61 1.23 2.43 -9.05
N ASN A 62 0.30 1.65 -8.48
CA ASN A 62 -1.12 1.72 -8.79
C ASN A 62 -1.89 1.97 -7.49
N LEU A 63 -2.69 3.03 -7.46
CA LEU A 63 -3.76 3.21 -6.47
C LEU A 63 -5.06 2.68 -7.08
N VAL A 64 -5.58 1.60 -6.51
CA VAL A 64 -6.85 0.99 -6.96
C VAL A 64 -7.97 1.45 -6.03
N VAL A 65 -8.98 2.08 -6.62
CA VAL A 65 -10.21 2.50 -5.93
C VAL A 65 -11.34 1.58 -6.40
N PRO A 66 -11.85 0.67 -5.55
CA PRO A 66 -12.96 -0.21 -5.91
C PRO A 66 -14.26 0.57 -6.20
N ALA A 67 -15.16 -0.04 -6.97
CA ALA A 67 -16.50 0.49 -7.15
C ALA A 67 -17.24 0.56 -5.80
N GLY A 68 -17.96 1.66 -5.57
CA GLY A 68 -18.67 1.92 -4.31
C GLY A 68 -17.79 2.45 -3.17
N ALA A 69 -16.47 2.54 -3.33
CA ALA A 69 -15.58 3.15 -2.32
C ALA A 69 -15.76 4.67 -2.22
N LEU A 70 -16.26 5.31 -3.29
CA LEU A 70 -16.56 6.73 -3.36
C LEU A 70 -18.07 6.91 -3.51
N SER A 71 -18.68 7.72 -2.65
CA SER A 71 -20.11 8.08 -2.77
C SER A 71 -20.34 9.23 -3.75
N THR A 72 -19.30 10.00 -4.06
CA THR A 72 -19.35 11.19 -4.92
C THR A 72 -18.11 11.26 -5.81
N VAL A 73 -18.13 12.17 -6.77
CA VAL A 73 -16.98 12.46 -7.62
C VAL A 73 -15.95 13.28 -6.84
N VAL A 74 -14.72 12.78 -6.77
CA VAL A 74 -13.59 13.43 -6.07
C VAL A 74 -12.35 13.48 -6.95
N SER A 75 -11.54 14.51 -6.77
CA SER A 75 -10.22 14.64 -7.40
C SER A 75 -9.16 14.01 -6.49
N ILE A 76 -8.43 13.03 -6.99
CA ILE A 76 -7.37 12.32 -6.25
C ILE A 76 -6.04 12.66 -6.89
N THR A 77 -5.10 13.16 -6.09
CA THR A 77 -3.71 13.39 -6.50
C THR A 77 -2.80 12.35 -5.88
N ALA A 78 -2.14 11.56 -6.71
CA ALA A 78 -1.14 10.59 -6.30
C ALA A 78 0.26 11.16 -6.62
N VAL A 79 1.12 11.25 -5.60
CA VAL A 79 2.48 11.77 -5.72
C VAL A 79 3.47 10.68 -5.36
N ALA A 80 4.38 10.38 -6.28
CA ALA A 80 5.59 9.60 -6.05
C ALA A 80 6.76 10.57 -5.90
N PRO A 81 7.13 10.96 -4.66
CA PRO A 81 8.22 11.89 -4.45
C PRO A 81 9.58 11.26 -4.77
N SER A 82 10.51 12.10 -5.22
CA SER A 82 11.91 11.74 -5.31
C SER A 82 12.58 12.01 -3.96
N ASP A 83 12.97 10.96 -3.26
CA ASP A 83 13.76 11.09 -2.03
C ASP A 83 14.80 9.97 -1.93
N THR A 84 15.84 10.23 -1.16
CA THR A 84 16.98 9.34 -0.93
C THR A 84 16.85 8.54 0.36
N VAL A 85 15.84 8.84 1.19
CA VAL A 85 15.58 8.15 2.46
C VAL A 85 14.08 8.05 2.70
N ASN A 86 13.65 7.12 3.56
CA ASN A 86 12.27 7.11 4.04
C ASN A 86 12.10 8.20 5.12
N ARG A 87 11.62 9.38 4.71
CA ARG A 87 11.46 10.55 5.59
C ARG A 87 10.01 10.80 5.96
N VAL A 88 9.73 10.94 7.26
CA VAL A 88 8.44 11.43 7.77
C VAL A 88 8.61 12.87 8.23
N VAL A 89 7.83 13.79 7.65
CA VAL A 89 7.83 15.21 8.05
C VAL A 89 6.61 15.47 8.91
N LEU A 90 6.84 15.81 10.17
CA LEU A 90 5.80 16.27 11.06
C LEU A 90 5.81 17.79 11.08
N ARG A 91 4.65 18.40 10.84
CA ARG A 91 4.43 19.84 11.03
C ARG A 91 3.26 20.00 11.99
N PRO A 92 3.38 20.80 13.06
CA PRO A 92 2.23 21.16 13.86
C PRO A 92 1.29 22.06 13.05
N GLU A 93 -0.01 21.93 13.31
CA GLU A 93 -1.02 22.95 13.00
C GLU A 93 -1.11 24.04 14.07
#